data_AF-A0A0F8Z6C4-F1
#
_entry.id   AF-A0A0F8Z6C4-F1
#
_cell.length_a   1.000
_cell.length_b   1.000
_cell.length_c   1.000
_cell.angle_alpha   90.00
_cell.angle_beta   90.00
_cell.angle_gamma   90.00
#
_symmetry.space_group_name_H-M   'P 1'
#
loop_
_entity.id
_entity.type
_entity.pdbx_description
1 polymer ?
#
loop_
_entity_poly.entity_id
_entity_poly.type
_entity_poly.pdbx_seq_one_letter_code
_entity_poly.pdbx_strand_id
1 'polypeptide(L)'
;GNGTSAILEPFSFDYFDTVARRMRTVTISAQRVAMADAPPVPPVPDPVRLGGLRIWGAMAAGVLAGLVAVLAGRSGGAMVRAALGRRWPLLTRDGRALWRAGRQGDLPALRAAAWRIAQTSPSPARARLLDGFDTGVFSARGPAPDPARFARAYLRARPKEGPREPTPSDLLSDARQGGTVELT
;
A
#
# COMPACT_ATOMS: atom_id res chain seq x y z
N GLY A 1 -33.98 -48.10 -21.74
CA GLY A 1 -35.30 -48.10 -21.09
C GLY A 1 -36.23 -47.29 -21.95
N ASN A 2 -37.46 -47.76 -22.17
CA ASN A 2 -38.44 -47.02 -22.97
C ASN A 2 -38.93 -45.82 -22.16
N GLY A 3 -38.42 -44.63 -22.47
CA GLY A 3 -38.81 -43.39 -21.83
C GLY A 3 -40.32 -43.17 -21.94
N THR A 4 -40.94 -42.75 -20.84
CA THR A 4 -42.36 -42.44 -20.74
C THR A 4 -42.72 -41.39 -21.79
N SER A 5 -43.43 -41.78 -22.85
CA SER A 5 -43.97 -40.85 -23.83
C SER A 5 -45.30 -40.29 -23.32
N ALA A 6 -45.39 -38.98 -23.13
CA ALA A 6 -46.66 -38.31 -22.88
C ALA A 6 -47.15 -37.68 -24.19
N ILE A 7 -48.44 -37.83 -24.46
CA ILE A 7 -49.11 -37.07 -25.52
C ILE A 7 -49.65 -35.82 -24.83
N LEU A 8 -49.19 -34.65 -25.26
CA LEU A 8 -49.79 -33.38 -24.83
C LEU A 8 -51.09 -33.20 -25.61
N GLU A 9 -52.19 -32.97 -24.89
CA GLU A 9 -53.47 -32.65 -25.51
C GLU A 9 -53.39 -31.29 -26.23
N PRO A 10 -54.12 -31.10 -27.34
CA PRO A 10 -54.18 -29.81 -28.00
C PRO A 10 -54.76 -28.78 -27.04
N PHE A 11 -54.13 -27.62 -26.96
CA PHE A 11 -54.67 -26.51 -26.19
C PHE A 11 -54.71 -25.25 -27.04
N SER A 12 -55.70 -24.41 -26.75
CA SER A 12 -55.90 -23.13 -27.39
C SER A 12 -55.98 -22.04 -26.34
N PHE A 13 -55.45 -20.88 -26.68
CA PHE A 13 -55.61 -19.69 -25.86
C PHE A 13 -55.74 -18.47 -26.77
N ASP A 14 -56.40 -17.46 -26.23
CA ASP A 14 -56.60 -16.20 -26.91
C ASP A 14 -55.45 -15.25 -26.60
N TYR A 15 -55.02 -14.51 -27.62
CA TYR A 15 -54.05 -13.45 -27.49
C TYR A 15 -54.50 -12.21 -28.27
N PHE A 16 -54.07 -11.04 -27.81
CA PHE A 16 -54.33 -9.79 -28.50
C PHE A 16 -53.20 -9.51 -29.49
N ASP A 17 -53.52 -9.53 -30.79
CA ASP A 17 -52.59 -9.12 -31.84
C ASP A 17 -52.48 -7.60 -31.85
N THR A 18 -51.34 -7.07 -31.37
CA THR A 18 -51.10 -5.64 -31.20
C THR A 18 -50.95 -4.89 -32.53
N VAL A 19 -50.64 -5.59 -33.63
CA VAL A 19 -50.48 -4.98 -34.96
C VAL A 19 -51.85 -4.82 -35.61
N ALA A 20 -52.65 -5.89 -35.63
CA ALA A 20 -54.00 -5.86 -36.20
C ALA A 20 -55.06 -5.30 -35.22
N ARG A 21 -54.66 -5.06 -33.95
CA ARG A 21 -55.51 -4.58 -32.85
C ARG A 21 -56.81 -5.39 -32.68
N ARG A 22 -56.70 -6.72 -32.72
CA ARG A 22 -57.84 -7.64 -32.58
C ARG A 22 -57.48 -8.87 -31.76
N MET A 23 -58.48 -9.43 -31.08
CA MET A 23 -58.37 -10.74 -30.42
C MET A 23 -58.23 -11.84 -31.46
N ARG A 24 -57.29 -12.77 -31.24
CA ARG A 24 -57.10 -13.97 -32.05
C ARG A 24 -56.89 -15.19 -31.16
N THR A 25 -57.31 -16.34 -31.64
CA THR A 25 -57.10 -17.64 -30.98
C THR A 25 -56.01 -18.39 -31.72
N VAL A 26 -55.05 -18.97 -30.99
CA VAL A 26 -54.07 -19.92 -31.54
C VAL A 26 -54.35 -21.28 -30.94
N THR A 27 -54.39 -22.30 -31.80
CA THR A 27 -54.46 -23.70 -31.38
C THR A 27 -53.13 -24.37 -31.65
N ILE A 28 -52.51 -24.89 -30.59
CA ILE A 28 -51.30 -25.69 -30.71
C ILE A 28 -51.74 -27.15 -30.77
N SER A 29 -51.40 -27.84 -31.86
CA SER A 29 -51.78 -29.24 -32.08
C SER A 29 -51.02 -30.16 -31.12
N ALA A 30 -51.63 -31.31 -30.81
CA ALA A 30 -50.99 -32.34 -29.99
C ALA A 30 -49.65 -32.76 -30.61
N GLN A 31 -48.59 -32.70 -29.80
CA GLN A 31 -47.26 -33.15 -30.20
C GLN A 31 -46.79 -34.24 -29.24
N ARG A 32 -46.18 -35.29 -29.79
CA ARG A 32 -45.50 -36.32 -28.99
C ARG A 32 -44.16 -35.78 -28.53
N VAL A 33 -43.97 -35.70 -27.21
CA VAL A 33 -42.68 -35.33 -26.61
C VAL A 33 -42.13 -36.55 -25.90
N ALA A 34 -40.90 -36.93 -26.25
CA ALA A 34 -40.16 -37.94 -25.50
C ALA A 34 -39.50 -37.26 -24.31
N MET A 35 -39.92 -37.61 -23.09
CA MET A 35 -39.22 -37.17 -21.88
C MET A 35 -37.93 -37.99 -21.79
N ALA A 36 -36.79 -37.39 -22.12
CA ALA A 36 -35.51 -37.98 -21.78
C ALA A 36 -35.37 -37.95 -20.25
N ASP A 37 -34.91 -39.06 -19.66
CA ASP A 37 -34.57 -39.10 -18.23
C ASP A 37 -33.59 -37.96 -17.94
N ALA A 38 -34.03 -37.00 -17.12
CA ALA A 38 -33.19 -35.87 -16.77
C ALA A 38 -31.95 -36.40 -16.04
N PRO A 39 -30.73 -35.95 -16.40
CA PRO A 39 -29.54 -36.35 -15.68
C PRO A 39 -29.68 -35.94 -14.21
N PRO A 40 -29.07 -36.69 -13.27
CA PRO A 40 -29.13 -36.37 -11.86
C PRO A 40 -28.66 -34.92 -11.64
N VAL A 41 -29.46 -34.16 -10.89
CA VAL A 41 -29.15 -32.77 -10.53
C VAL A 41 -27.80 -32.77 -9.82
N PRO A 42 -26.83 -31.93 -10.23
CA PRO A 42 -25.54 -31.87 -9.58
C PRO A 42 -25.71 -31.51 -8.10
N PRO A 43 -24.89 -32.08 -7.19
CA PRO A 43 -24.98 -31.76 -5.77
C PRO A 43 -24.80 -30.26 -5.57
N VAL A 44 -25.68 -29.67 -4.74
CA VAL A 44 -25.55 -28.27 -4.33
C VAL A 44 -24.22 -28.13 -3.59
N PRO A 45 -23.29 -27.26 -4.04
CA PRO A 45 -22.02 -27.10 -3.36
C PRO A 45 -22.25 -26.61 -1.93
N ASP A 46 -21.51 -27.21 -0.98
CA ASP A 46 -21.57 -26.83 0.42
C ASP A 46 -21.26 -25.33 0.57
N PRO A 47 -22.01 -24.60 1.42
CA PRO A 47 -21.76 -23.19 1.64
C PRO A 47 -20.35 -23.00 2.19
N VAL A 48 -19.55 -22.19 1.49
CA VAL A 48 -18.18 -21.85 1.88
C VAL A 48 -18.21 -21.13 3.23
N ARG A 49 -17.99 -21.88 4.31
CA ARG A 49 -17.87 -21.33 5.66
C ARG A 49 -16.51 -20.65 5.81
N LEU A 50 -16.43 -19.37 5.48
CA LEU A 50 -15.31 -18.53 5.90
C LEU A 50 -15.36 -18.42 7.43
N GLY A 51 -14.40 -19.05 8.11
CA GLY A 51 -14.29 -18.97 9.57
C GLY A 51 -14.30 -17.51 10.02
N GLY A 52 -15.14 -17.18 11.00
CA GLY A 52 -15.43 -15.79 11.40
C GLY A 52 -14.17 -14.95 11.68
N LEU A 53 -13.09 -15.58 12.14
CA LEU A 53 -11.80 -14.92 12.36
C LEU A 53 -11.21 -14.29 11.09
N ARG A 54 -11.39 -14.92 9.93
CA ARG A 54 -10.91 -14.39 8.63
C ARG A 54 -11.71 -13.17 8.19
N ILE A 55 -13.02 -13.17 8.45
CA ILE A 55 -13.90 -12.04 8.14
C ILE A 55 -13.52 -10.85 9.02
N TRP A 56 -13.37 -11.06 10.33
CA TRP A 56 -12.93 -10.01 11.25
C TRP A 56 -11.53 -9.49 10.91
N GLY A 57 -10.59 -10.37 10.54
CA GLY A 57 -9.26 -9.96 10.08
C GLY A 57 -9.29 -9.11 8.82
N ALA A 58 -10.06 -9.51 7.80
CA ALA A 58 -10.22 -8.74 6.58
C ALA A 58 -10.89 -7.38 6.83
N MET A 59 -11.91 -7.35 7.70
CA MET A 59 -12.60 -6.12 8.06
C MET A 59 -11.69 -5.16 8.83
N ALA A 60 -10.94 -5.66 9.82
CA ALA A 60 -9.96 -4.86 10.56
C ALA A 60 -8.88 -4.29 9.64
N ALA A 61 -8.35 -5.11 8.71
CA ALA A 61 -7.37 -4.66 7.73
C ALA A 61 -7.95 -3.58 6.79
N GLY A 62 -9.19 -3.75 6.33
CA GLY A 62 -9.88 -2.77 5.50
C GLY A 62 -10.11 -1.44 6.22
N VAL A 63 -10.55 -1.47 7.47
CA VAL A 63 -10.73 -0.27 8.31
C VAL A 63 -9.39 0.43 8.53
N LEU A 64 -8.33 -0.30 8.85
CA LEU A 64 -7.00 0.28 9.03
C LEU A 64 -6.50 0.95 7.74
N ALA A 65 -6.66 0.28 6.61
CA ALA A 65 -6.26 0.80 5.30
C ALA A 65 -7.07 2.06 4.93
N GLY A 66 -8.39 2.04 5.17
CA GLY A 66 -9.27 3.18 4.95
C GLY A 66 -8.91 4.37 5.85
N LEU A 67 -8.62 4.13 7.12
CA LEU A 67 -8.19 5.16 8.07
C LEU A 67 -6.85 5.78 7.65
N VAL A 68 -5.88 4.96 7.24
CA VAL A 68 -4.60 5.43 6.69
C VAL A 68 -4.82 6.27 5.43
N ALA A 69 -5.71 5.86 4.53
CA ALA A 69 -6.01 6.59 3.31
C ALA A 69 -6.69 7.95 3.59
N VAL A 70 -7.64 8.00 4.52
CA VAL A 70 -8.31 9.24 4.94
C VAL A 70 -7.33 10.21 5.62
N LEU A 71 -6.49 9.71 6.52
CA LEU A 71 -5.44 10.50 7.18
C LEU A 71 -4.38 11.00 6.18
N ALA A 72 -4.08 10.22 5.15
CA ALA A 72 -3.17 10.62 4.08
C ALA A 72 -3.79 11.67 3.13
N GLY A 73 -5.11 11.64 2.89
CA GLY A 73 -5.79 12.46 1.90
C GLY A 73 -6.19 13.86 2.35
N ARG A 74 -6.49 14.09 3.64
CA ARG A 74 -7.24 15.30 4.03
C ARG A 74 -6.42 16.55 4.37
N SER A 75 -5.15 16.41 4.76
CA SER A 75 -4.15 17.50 4.98
C SER A 75 -2.96 17.04 5.84
N GLY A 76 -3.13 15.95 6.61
CA GLY A 76 -2.10 15.35 7.46
C GLY A 76 -1.11 14.44 6.73
N GLY A 77 -1.32 14.16 5.44
CA GLY A 77 -0.47 13.24 4.67
C GLY A 77 0.98 13.68 4.56
N ALA A 78 1.28 14.99 4.64
CA ALA A 78 2.66 15.47 4.70
C ALA A 78 3.33 15.13 6.03
N MET A 79 2.61 15.26 7.14
CA MET A 79 3.09 14.95 8.48
C MET A 79 3.26 13.44 8.68
N VAL A 80 2.29 12.65 8.22
CA VAL A 80 2.39 11.18 8.24
C VAL A 80 3.50 10.70 7.30
N ARG A 81 3.64 11.25 6.09
CA ARG A 81 4.77 10.94 5.20
C ARG A 81 6.11 11.37 5.77
N ALA A 82 6.17 12.50 6.48
CA ALA A 82 7.38 12.94 7.16
C ALA A 82 7.73 12.00 8.32
N ALA A 83 6.75 11.58 9.11
CA ALA A 83 6.94 10.63 10.21
C ALA A 83 7.34 9.23 9.70
N LEU A 84 6.65 8.71 8.67
CA LEU A 84 7.00 7.43 8.04
C LEU A 84 8.35 7.51 7.32
N GLY A 85 8.63 8.62 6.62
CA GLY A 85 9.89 8.84 5.92
C GLY A 85 11.09 8.94 6.87
N ARG A 86 10.91 9.49 8.08
CA ARG A 86 11.92 9.46 9.15
C ARG A 86 12.20 8.04 9.62
N ARG A 87 11.17 7.20 9.75
CA ARG A 87 11.32 5.83 10.24
C ARG A 87 11.85 4.88 9.16
N TRP A 88 11.43 5.08 7.91
CA TRP A 88 11.69 4.23 6.75
C TRP A 88 12.15 5.06 5.55
N PRO A 89 13.45 5.39 5.47
CA PRO A 89 13.97 6.25 4.40
C PRO A 89 13.82 5.61 3.01
N LEU A 90 13.75 4.28 2.93
CA LEU A 90 13.46 3.53 1.70
C LEU A 90 12.06 3.78 1.11
N LEU A 91 11.13 4.41 1.83
CA LEU A 91 9.84 4.79 1.26
C LEU A 91 9.89 6.15 0.55
N THR A 92 10.88 6.98 0.88
CA THR A 92 11.06 8.27 0.21
C THR A 92 11.57 8.08 -1.22
N ARG A 93 11.22 9.00 -2.12
CA ARG A 93 11.69 8.97 -3.52
C ARG A 93 13.23 8.99 -3.57
N ASP A 94 13.85 9.86 -2.79
CA ASP A 94 15.31 10.02 -2.77
C ASP A 94 16.02 8.83 -2.10
N GLY A 95 15.45 8.25 -1.04
CA GLY A 95 16.02 7.05 -0.44
C GLY A 95 16.01 5.84 -1.39
N ARG A 96 14.93 5.68 -2.18
CA ARG A 96 14.88 4.66 -3.25
C ARG A 96 15.85 4.94 -4.38
N ALA A 97 16.02 6.21 -4.76
CA ALA A 97 16.98 6.61 -5.78
C ALA A 97 18.41 6.32 -5.34
N LEU A 98 18.77 6.69 -4.11
CA LEU A 98 20.07 6.42 -3.51
C LEU A 98 20.35 4.90 -3.44
N TRP A 99 19.39 4.10 -2.99
CA TRP A 99 19.55 2.66 -2.90
C TRP A 99 19.73 2.00 -4.29
N ARG A 100 18.93 2.43 -5.29
CA ARG A 100 19.06 1.93 -6.66
C ARG A 100 20.41 2.30 -7.28
N ALA A 101 20.82 3.55 -7.17
CA ALA A 101 22.13 4.01 -7.67
C ALA A 101 23.29 3.24 -7.00
N GLY A 102 23.21 3.01 -5.69
CA GLY A 102 24.20 2.22 -4.96
C GLY A 102 24.26 0.75 -5.41
N ARG A 103 23.13 0.15 -5.81
CA ARG A 103 23.11 -1.20 -6.39
C ARG A 103 23.64 -1.26 -7.82
N GLN A 104 23.43 -0.21 -8.60
CA GLN A 104 23.87 -0.11 -10.00
C GLN A 104 25.32 0.34 -10.12
N GLY A 105 25.94 0.84 -9.05
CA GLY A 105 27.29 1.39 -9.09
C GLY A 105 27.38 2.78 -9.76
N ASP A 106 26.25 3.47 -9.94
CA ASP A 106 26.20 4.80 -10.57
C ASP A 106 26.61 5.87 -9.55
N LEU A 107 27.90 6.23 -9.55
CA LEU A 107 28.48 7.19 -8.59
C LEU A 107 27.86 8.60 -8.74
N PRO A 108 27.70 9.18 -9.95
CA PRO A 108 27.05 10.48 -10.11
C PRO A 108 25.62 10.50 -9.57
N ALA A 109 24.79 9.50 -9.90
CA ALA A 109 23.41 9.45 -9.42
C ALA A 109 23.33 9.23 -7.90
N LEU A 110 24.24 8.44 -7.35
CA LEU A 110 24.37 8.19 -5.92
C LEU A 110 24.71 9.49 -5.17
N ARG A 111 25.69 10.26 -5.65
CA ARG A 111 26.05 11.56 -5.06
C ARG A 111 24.91 12.57 -5.15
N ALA A 112 24.25 12.68 -6.31
CA ALA A 112 23.12 13.59 -6.49
C ALA A 112 21.96 13.28 -5.54
N ALA A 113 21.62 11.99 -5.36
CA ALA A 113 20.59 11.58 -4.41
C ALA A 113 20.99 11.85 -2.95
N ALA A 114 22.25 11.61 -2.58
CA ALA A 114 22.76 11.90 -1.24
C ALA A 114 22.65 13.41 -0.92
N TRP A 115 23.00 14.26 -1.88
CA TRP A 115 22.94 15.72 -1.73
C TRP A 115 21.51 16.26 -1.58
N ARG A 116 20.53 15.71 -2.32
CA ARG A 116 19.10 16.05 -2.12
C ARG A 116 18.60 15.68 -0.72
N ILE A 117 19.02 14.52 -0.21
CA ILE A 117 18.69 14.09 1.16
C ILE A 117 19.34 15.03 2.19
N ALA A 118 20.58 15.47 1.94
CA ALA A 118 21.29 16.38 2.85
C ALA A 118 20.59 17.75 2.98
N GLN A 119 20.07 18.29 1.88
CA GLN A 119 19.31 19.56 1.90
C GLN A 119 17.99 19.45 2.67
N THR A 120 17.27 18.35 2.49
CA THR A 120 15.95 18.16 3.12
C THR A 120 16.05 17.68 4.57
N SER A 121 17.15 17.03 4.93
CA SER A 121 17.37 16.47 6.26
C SER A 121 18.85 16.53 6.64
N PRO A 122 19.33 17.71 7.10
CA PRO A 122 20.71 17.91 7.52
C PRO A 122 21.09 16.95 8.64
N SER A 123 22.26 16.31 8.51
CA SER A 123 22.80 15.44 9.55
C SER A 123 24.32 15.46 9.49
N PRO A 124 25.03 15.76 10.60
CA PRO A 124 26.50 15.79 10.61
C PRO A 124 27.09 14.40 10.31
N ALA A 125 26.40 13.33 10.70
CA ALA A 125 26.83 11.97 10.37
C ALA A 125 26.75 11.69 8.86
N ARG A 126 25.70 12.18 8.18
CA ARG A 126 25.58 12.06 6.72
C ARG A 126 26.60 12.92 5.99
N ALA A 127 26.85 14.14 6.48
CA ALA A 127 27.86 15.03 5.91
C ALA A 127 29.24 14.36 5.92
N ARG A 128 29.66 13.76 7.04
CA ARG A 128 30.93 13.02 7.14
C ARG A 128 31.00 11.82 6.20
N LEU A 129 29.89 11.07 6.05
CA LEU A 129 29.84 9.95 5.12
C LEU A 129 29.98 10.42 3.66
N LEU A 130 29.31 11.51 3.29
CA LEU A 130 29.39 12.09 1.95
C LEU A 130 30.79 12.61 1.64
N ASP A 131 31.41 13.30 2.60
CA ASP A 131 32.79 13.81 2.50
C ASP A 131 33.81 12.67 2.34
N GLY A 132 33.69 11.61 3.14
CA GLY A 132 34.53 10.42 3.00
C GLY A 132 34.31 9.68 1.68
N PHE A 133 33.08 9.65 1.18
CA PHE A 133 32.76 9.08 -0.14
C PHE A 133 33.36 9.92 -1.26
N ASP A 134 33.19 11.23 -1.25
CA ASP A 134 33.76 12.14 -2.24
C ASP A 134 35.28 12.04 -2.24
N THR A 135 35.91 12.07 -1.07
CA THR A 135 37.37 11.86 -0.95
C THR A 135 37.80 10.53 -1.59
N GLY A 136 37.07 9.45 -1.33
CA GLY A 136 37.36 8.14 -1.93
C GLY A 136 37.21 8.13 -3.45
N VAL A 137 36.16 8.76 -3.99
CA VAL A 137 35.88 8.82 -5.43
C VAL A 137 36.93 9.65 -6.19
N PHE A 138 37.39 10.77 -5.62
CA PHE A 138 38.36 11.65 -6.29
C PHE A 138 39.82 11.38 -5.91
N SER A 139 40.09 10.47 -4.96
CA SER A 139 41.46 10.11 -4.61
C SER A 139 42.13 9.29 -5.71
N ALA A 140 43.30 9.72 -6.18
CA ALA A 140 44.05 9.00 -7.21
C ALA A 140 44.71 7.70 -6.71
N ARG A 141 44.84 7.51 -5.39
CA ARG A 141 45.56 6.38 -4.77
C ARG A 141 44.75 5.64 -3.70
N GLY A 142 43.46 5.90 -3.59
CA GLY A 142 42.59 5.25 -2.61
C GLY A 142 41.93 3.98 -3.13
N PRO A 143 41.54 3.05 -2.24
CA PRO A 143 40.66 1.96 -2.62
C PRO A 143 39.31 2.53 -3.10
N ALA A 144 38.81 2.01 -4.21
CA ALA A 144 37.52 2.45 -4.75
C ALA A 144 36.40 2.24 -3.71
N PRO A 145 35.59 3.27 -3.42
CA PRO A 145 34.53 3.16 -2.42
C PRO A 145 33.42 2.20 -2.90
N ASP A 146 32.97 1.31 -2.03
CA ASP A 146 31.82 0.42 -2.31
C ASP A 146 30.51 1.23 -2.30
N PRO A 147 29.84 1.40 -3.47
CA PRO A 147 28.64 2.22 -3.59
C PRO A 147 27.45 1.65 -2.79
N ALA A 148 27.32 0.34 -2.72
CA ALA A 148 26.23 -0.34 -2.03
C ALA A 148 26.43 -0.28 -0.51
N ARG A 149 27.67 -0.33 -0.03
CA ARG A 149 27.98 -0.10 1.39
C ARG A 149 27.73 1.35 1.78
N PHE A 150 28.15 2.32 0.96
CA PHE A 150 27.86 3.73 1.19
C PHE A 150 26.35 4.00 1.28
N ALA A 151 25.56 3.55 0.29
CA ALA A 151 24.11 3.77 0.29
C ALA A 151 23.43 3.21 1.55
N ARG A 152 23.83 2.01 2.00
CA ARG A 152 23.32 1.41 3.24
C ARG A 152 23.71 2.21 4.48
N ALA A 153 24.98 2.63 4.57
CA ALA A 153 25.46 3.44 5.69
C ALA A 153 24.76 4.80 5.75
N TYR A 154 24.59 5.46 4.61
CA TYR A 154 23.97 6.79 4.51
C TYR A 154 22.48 6.77 4.88
N LEU A 155 21.73 5.74 4.48
CA LEU A 155 20.32 5.57 4.86
C LEU A 155 20.15 5.21 6.34
N ARG A 156 21.12 4.46 6.92
CA ARG A 156 21.12 4.11 8.34
C ARG A 156 21.54 5.27 9.24
N ALA A 157 22.37 6.18 8.75
CA ALA A 157 22.74 7.39 9.45
C ALA A 157 21.48 8.24 9.66
N ARG A 158 20.89 8.10 10.86
CA ARG A 158 19.75 8.92 11.27
C ARG A 158 20.22 10.36 11.45
N PRO A 159 19.33 11.34 11.25
CA PRO A 159 19.53 12.64 11.85
C PRO A 159 19.68 12.39 13.34
N LYS A 160 20.88 12.60 13.87
CA LYS A 160 20.98 12.82 15.31
C LYS A 160 20.22 14.11 15.49
N GLU A 161 19.09 14.08 16.21
CA GLU A 161 18.52 15.34 16.70
C GLU A 161 19.71 16.08 17.29
N GLY A 162 20.05 17.23 16.70
CA GLY A 162 21.11 18.06 17.26
C GLY A 162 20.82 18.27 18.74
N PRO A 163 21.82 18.65 19.56
CA PRO A 163 21.51 19.15 20.90
C PRO A 163 20.33 20.10 20.75
N ARG A 164 19.17 19.73 21.31
CA ARG A 164 17.98 20.55 21.20
C ARG A 164 18.43 21.90 21.72
N GLU A 165 18.29 22.95 20.90
CA GLU A 165 18.47 24.30 21.43
C GLU A 165 17.65 24.34 22.70
N PRO A 166 18.27 24.65 23.85
CA PRO A 166 17.57 24.62 25.12
C PRO A 166 16.36 25.51 24.95
N THR A 167 15.19 24.90 25.07
CA THR A 167 13.94 25.64 24.91
C THR A 167 13.92 26.71 25.99
N PRO A 168 13.32 27.90 25.80
CA PRO A 168 13.30 28.94 26.84
C PRO A 168 12.80 28.42 28.20
N SER A 169 11.94 27.40 28.20
CA SER A 169 11.50 26.67 29.39
C SER A 169 12.59 25.84 30.09
N ASP A 170 13.55 25.29 29.36
CA ASP A 170 14.69 24.56 29.91
C ASP A 170 15.65 25.55 30.59
N LEU A 171 15.88 26.71 29.97
CA LEU A 171 16.67 27.81 30.55
C LEU A 171 16.02 28.38 31.83
N LEU A 172 14.69 28.49 31.86
CA LEU A 172 13.95 28.94 33.05
C LEU A 172 13.91 27.89 34.17
N SER A 173 14.01 26.60 33.83
CA SER A 173 14.06 25.52 34.82
C SER A 173 15.41 25.44 35.52
N ASP A 174 16.50 25.67 34.79
CA ASP A 174 17.86 25.72 35.33
C ASP A 174 18.05 26.93 36.26
N ALA A 175 17.50 28.10 35.89
CA ALA A 175 17.55 29.31 36.70
C ALA A 175 16.83 29.19 38.06
N ARG A 176 15.86 28.27 38.20
CA ARG A 176 15.17 28.02 39.47
C ARG A 176 15.88 27.02 40.38
N GLN A 177 16.80 26.20 39.85
CA GLN A 177 17.51 25.18 40.64
C GLN A 177 18.85 25.67 41.22
N GLY A 178 19.41 26.78 40.73
CA GLY A 178 20.69 27.34 41.19
C GLY A 178 20.69 28.15 42.50
N GLY A 179 19.65 28.03 43.34
CA GLY A 179 19.43 28.90 44.51
C GLY A 179 19.84 28.31 45.86
N THR A 180 21.12 28.00 46.08
CA THR A 180 21.71 27.96 47.44
C THR A 180 23.21 28.21 47.33
N VAL A 181 23.59 29.47 47.18
CA VAL A 181 24.99 29.88 47.36
C VAL A 181 25.23 29.98 48.86
N GLU A 182 25.89 28.99 49.45
CA GLU A 182 26.47 29.14 50.80
C GLU A 182 27.57 30.18 50.72
N LEU A 183 27.33 31.33 51.34
CA LEU A 183 28.36 32.32 51.64
C LEU A 183 29.07 31.87 52.92
N THR A 184 30.25 31.28 52.75
CA THR A 184 31.25 31.11 53.83
C THR A 184 32.28 32.21 53.78
#